data_AF-A0A6P0IY09-F1
#
_entry.id   AF-A0A6P0IY09-F1
#
_cell.length_a   1.000
_cell.length_b   1.000
_cell.length_c   1.000
_cell.angle_alpha   90.00
_cell.angle_beta   90.00
_cell.angle_gamma   90.00
#
_symmetry.space_group_name_H-M   'P 1'
#
loop_
_entity.id
_entity.type
_entity.pdbx_description
1 polymer ?
#
loop_
_entity_poly.entity_id
_entity_poly.type
_entity_poly.pdbx_seq_one_letter_code
_entity_poly.pdbx_strand_id
1 'polypeptide(L)'
;MKGISVTFWGIYSVWYRHAKVYQKTWLVNSLLPISEPIIYLIAFGYGLTPLVGDVYYHGQTTSYLNFIAPGMIGIGVLFQSFSEGAYGSYLRLSFQKTWHALLTAPLTFMEVFI
;
A
#
# COMPACT_ATOMS: atom_id res chain seq x y z
N MET A 1 0.21 8.10 36.74
CA MET A 1 -0.41 7.95 35.40
C MET A 1 0.12 9.09 34.55
N LYS A 2 1.05 8.83 33.61
CA LYS A 2 1.52 9.88 32.69
C LYS A 2 0.32 10.33 31.85
N GLY A 3 0.09 11.64 31.80
CA GLY A 3 -1.00 12.23 31.05
C GLY A 3 -0.98 11.75 29.60
N ILE A 4 -2.16 11.75 28.98
CA ILE A 4 -2.39 11.42 27.58
C ILE A 4 -1.79 12.55 26.71
N SER A 5 -0.49 12.80 26.84
CA SER A 5 0.23 13.74 26.00
C SER A 5 0.77 12.95 24.81
N VAL A 6 0.00 12.96 23.72
CA VAL A 6 0.49 12.48 22.43
C VAL A 6 1.61 13.39 21.99
N THR A 7 2.79 12.83 21.81
CA THR A 7 3.97 13.54 21.37
C THR A 7 4.19 13.27 19.89
N PHE A 8 4.43 14.31 19.10
CA PHE A 8 4.76 14.16 17.68
C PHE A 8 5.95 13.20 17.46
N TRP A 9 6.93 13.25 18.36
CA TRP A 9 8.08 12.35 18.34
C TRP A 9 7.71 10.88 18.52
N GLY A 10 6.71 10.57 19.36
CA GLY A 10 6.22 9.21 19.57
C GLY A 10 5.66 8.64 18.27
N ILE A 11 4.73 9.36 17.65
CA ILE A 11 4.13 9.01 16.35
C ILE A 11 5.21 8.85 15.28
N TYR A 12 6.11 9.83 15.15
CA TYR A 12 7.19 9.77 14.18
C TYR A 12 8.10 8.56 14.37
N SER A 13 8.43 8.20 15.61
CA SER A 13 9.29 7.05 15.91
C SER A 13 8.65 5.72 15.49
N VAL A 14 7.34 5.57 15.72
CA VAL A 14 6.55 4.40 15.32
C VAL A 14 6.48 4.33 13.81
N TRP A 15 6.09 5.42 13.14
CA TRP A 15 6.05 5.52 11.69
C TRP A 15 7.40 5.20 11.05
N TYR A 16 8.49 5.80 11.57
CA TYR A 16 9.84 5.59 11.05
C TYR A 16 10.27 4.12 11.15
N ARG A 17 9.93 3.45 12.25
CA ARG A 17 10.16 2.01 12.40
C ARG A 17 9.40 1.23 11.32
N HIS A 18 8.11 1.50 11.13
CA HIS A 18 7.31 0.82 10.10
C HIS A 18 7.87 1.08 8.70
N ALA A 19 8.27 2.31 8.38
CA ALA A 19 8.89 2.67 7.13
C ALA A 19 10.23 1.95 6.90
N LYS A 20 11.09 1.85 7.92
CA LYS A 20 12.36 1.10 7.84
C LYS A 20 12.16 -0.39 7.59
N VAL A 21 11.20 -1.00 8.29
CA VAL A 21 10.87 -2.42 8.09
C VAL A 21 10.32 -2.63 6.69
N TYR A 22 9.38 -1.78 6.27
CA TYR A 22 8.81 -1.83 4.94
C TYR A 22 9.87 -1.66 3.85
N GLN A 23 10.81 -0.72 3.98
CA GLN A 23 11.93 -0.55 3.04
C GLN A 23 12.83 -1.78 2.95
N LYS A 24 12.93 -2.59 4.01
CA LYS A 24 13.70 -3.84 3.97
C LYS A 24 12.93 -4.98 3.30
N THR A 25 11.60 -4.98 3.41
CA THR A 25 10.71 -6.03 2.88
C THR A 25 9.91 -5.59 1.66
N TRP A 26 10.20 -4.42 1.10
CA TRP A 26 9.34 -3.74 0.11
C TRP A 26 9.04 -4.63 -1.09
N LEU A 27 10.06 -5.36 -1.56
CA LEU A 27 9.95 -6.23 -2.72
C LEU A 27 8.95 -7.35 -2.44
N VAL A 28 9.14 -8.09 -1.35
CA VAL A 28 8.26 -9.23 -1.00
C VAL A 28 6.85 -8.75 -0.66
N ASN A 29 6.73 -7.64 0.08
CA ASN A 29 5.44 -7.09 0.48
C ASN A 29 4.66 -6.47 -0.69
N SER A 30 5.33 -5.96 -1.72
CA SER A 30 4.68 -5.28 -2.85
C SER A 30 4.49 -6.18 -4.07
N LEU A 31 5.30 -7.24 -4.21
CA LEU A 31 5.20 -8.14 -5.36
C LEU A 31 3.83 -8.80 -5.46
N LEU A 32 3.32 -9.34 -4.35
CA LEU A 32 2.06 -10.07 -4.37
C LEU A 32 0.87 -9.15 -4.67
N PRO A 33 0.67 -8.00 -4.00
CA PRO A 33 -0.48 -7.14 -4.27
C PRO A 33 -0.43 -6.44 -5.63
N ILE A 34 0.77 -6.18 -6.17
CA ILE A 34 0.92 -5.52 -7.48
C ILE A 34 0.86 -6.51 -8.64
N SER A 35 1.12 -7.80 -8.39
CA SER A 35 1.09 -8.83 -9.43
C SER A 35 -0.25 -8.89 -10.17
N GLU A 36 -1.37 -8.80 -9.44
CA GLU A 36 -2.71 -8.87 -10.01
C GLU A 36 -3.01 -7.68 -10.96
N PRO A 37 -2.80 -6.40 -10.56
CA PRO A 37 -2.91 -5.26 -11.48
C PRO A 37 -1.99 -5.36 -12.70
N ILE A 38 -0.78 -5.91 -12.56
CA ILE A 38 0.13 -6.12 -13.70
C ILE A 38 -0.46 -7.16 -14.65
N ILE A 39 -0.94 -8.29 -14.13
CA ILE A 39 -1.57 -9.35 -14.93
C ILE A 39 -2.78 -8.78 -15.66
N TYR A 40 -3.61 -7.96 -15.00
CA TYR A 40 -4.74 -7.29 -15.63
C TYR A 40 -4.32 -6.29 -16.69
N LEU A 41 -3.27 -5.50 -16.46
CA LEU A 41 -2.75 -4.59 -17.47
C LEU A 41 -2.24 -5.35 -18.71
N ILE A 42 -1.59 -6.50 -18.54
CA ILE A 42 -1.14 -7.33 -19.66
C ILE A 42 -2.35 -7.97 -20.36
N ALA A 43 -3.23 -8.62 -19.61
CA ALA A 43 -4.37 -9.36 -20.16
C ALA A 43 -5.36 -8.44 -20.88
N PHE A 44 -5.78 -7.35 -20.23
CA PHE A 44 -6.74 -6.42 -20.81
C PHE A 44 -6.04 -5.41 -21.72
N GLY A 45 -4.92 -4.84 -21.30
CA GLY A 45 -4.20 -3.85 -22.10
C GLY A 45 -3.69 -4.44 -23.40
N TYR A 46 -2.88 -5.49 -23.36
CA TYR A 46 -2.38 -6.09 -24.60
C TYR A 46 -3.44 -6.93 -25.31
N GLY A 47 -4.24 -7.70 -24.56
CA GLY A 47 -5.23 -8.62 -25.15
C GLY A 47 -6.42 -7.95 -25.81
N LEU A 48 -6.92 -6.82 -25.29
CA LEU A 48 -8.07 -6.11 -25.87
C LEU A 48 -7.66 -4.96 -26.81
N THR A 49 -6.39 -4.54 -26.83
CA THR A 49 -5.94 -3.47 -27.75
C THR A 49 -6.27 -3.78 -29.23
N PRO A 50 -6.09 -5.00 -29.76
CA PRO A 50 -6.48 -5.30 -31.15
C PRO A 50 -7.98 -5.23 -31.42
N LEU A 51 -8.82 -5.40 -30.39
CA LEU A 51 -10.28 -5.37 -30.51
C LEU A 51 -10.83 -3.95 -30.39
N VAL A 52 -10.26 -3.14 -29.48
CA VAL A 52 -10.71 -1.77 -29.19
C VAL A 52 -10.00 -0.74 -30.07
N GLY A 53 -8.69 -0.90 -30.29
CA GLY A 53 -7.85 0.02 -31.05
C GLY A 53 -7.63 1.35 -30.32
N ASP A 54 -8.04 2.45 -30.98
CA ASP A 54 -7.87 3.80 -30.48
C ASP A 54 -9.15 4.31 -29.80
N VAL A 55 -8.97 5.02 -28.69
CA VAL A 55 -10.02 5.61 -27.89
C VAL A 55 -9.95 7.12 -27.99
N TYR A 56 -11.09 7.78 -28.23
CA TYR A 56 -11.18 9.24 -28.20
C TYR A 56 -11.44 9.72 -26.77
N TYR A 57 -10.49 10.47 -26.19
CA TYR A 57 -10.53 10.93 -24.81
C TYR A 57 -9.95 12.35 -24.69
N HIS A 58 -10.64 13.26 -23.99
CA HIS A 58 -10.27 14.68 -23.85
C HIS A 58 -9.88 15.39 -25.16
N GLY A 59 -10.56 15.06 -26.26
CA GLY A 59 -10.30 15.67 -27.56
C GLY A 59 -9.10 15.08 -28.33
N GLN A 60 -8.43 14.06 -27.78
CA GLN A 60 -7.29 13.38 -28.40
C GLN A 60 -7.58 11.89 -28.60
N THR A 61 -7.09 11.33 -29.70
CA THR A 61 -7.05 9.89 -29.92
C THR A 61 -5.87 9.29 -29.16
N THR A 62 -6.15 8.35 -28.27
CA THR A 62 -5.16 7.65 -27.44
C THR A 62 -5.36 6.15 -27.56
N SER A 63 -4.28 5.38 -27.68
CA SER A 63 -4.36 3.91 -27.67
C SER A 63 -5.03 3.41 -26.39
N TYR A 64 -5.86 2.38 -26.49
CA TYR A 64 -6.54 1.76 -25.34
C TYR A 64 -5.57 1.42 -24.19
N LEU A 65 -4.35 0.95 -24.50
CA LEU A 65 -3.33 0.66 -23.50
C LEU A 65 -2.97 1.90 -22.64
N ASN A 66 -2.75 3.04 -23.30
CA ASN A 66 -2.41 4.31 -22.64
C ASN A 66 -3.60 4.87 -21.85
N PHE A 67 -4.82 4.58 -22.29
CA PHE A 67 -6.03 4.96 -21.57
C PHE A 67 -6.18 4.17 -20.25
N ILE A 68 -5.95 2.85 -20.25
CA ILE A 68 -6.15 2.03 -19.04
C ILE A 68 -4.97 2.02 -18.08
N ALA A 69 -3.75 2.25 -18.56
CA ALA A 69 -2.52 2.23 -17.77
C ALA A 69 -2.60 3.05 -16.47
N PRO A 70 -3.02 4.33 -16.46
CA PRO A 70 -3.13 5.10 -15.22
C PRO A 70 -4.18 4.52 -14.24
N GLY A 71 -5.27 3.93 -14.75
CA GLY A 71 -6.26 3.23 -13.93
C GLY A 71 -5.68 2.02 -13.22
N MET A 72 -4.90 1.20 -13.95
CA MET A 72 -4.22 0.04 -13.38
C MET A 72 -3.15 0.42 -12.35
N ILE A 73 -2.44 1.54 -12.56
CA ILE A 73 -1.51 2.09 -11.55
C ILE A 73 -2.27 2.46 -10.27
N GLY A 74 -3.42 3.14 -10.40
CA GLY A 74 -4.27 3.48 -9.27
C GLY A 74 -4.73 2.23 -8.48
N ILE A 75 -5.18 1.20 -9.19
CA ILE A 75 -5.55 -0.09 -8.57
C ILE A 75 -4.36 -0.72 -7.85
N GLY A 76 -3.16 -0.72 -8.44
CA GLY A 76 -1.96 -1.25 -7.78
C GLY A 76 -1.64 -0.56 -6.46
N VAL A 77 -1.77 0.77 -6.41
CA VAL A 77 -1.57 1.55 -5.16
C VAL A 77 -2.63 1.20 -4.11
N LEU A 78 -3.88 1.05 -4.53
CA LEU A 78 -4.99 0.68 -3.64
C LEU A 78 -4.79 -0.73 -3.06
N PHE A 79 -4.46 -1.70 -3.90
CA PHE A 79 -4.18 -3.08 -3.47
C PHE A 79 -2.99 -3.14 -2.51
N GLN A 80 -1.93 -2.38 -2.78
CA GLN A 80 -0.78 -2.32 -1.88
C GLN A 80 -1.15 -1.74 -0.51
N SER A 81 -1.88 -0.63 -0.51
CA SER A 81 -2.33 0.04 0.71
C SER A 81 -3.25 -0.86 1.54
N PHE A 82 -4.17 -1.57 0.87
CA PHE A 82 -5.05 -2.54 1.51
C PHE A 82 -4.25 -3.71 2.11
N SER A 83 -3.31 -4.28 1.36
CA SER A 83 -2.51 -5.42 1.82
C SER A 83 -1.71 -5.09 3.09
N GLU A 84 -1.01 -3.96 3.11
CA GLU A 84 -0.21 -3.54 4.26
C GLU A 84 -1.11 -3.16 5.46
N GLY A 85 -2.25 -2.51 5.20
CA GLY A 85 -3.21 -2.08 6.20
C GLY A 85 -3.97 -3.23 6.86
N ALA A 86 -4.37 -4.25 6.09
CA ALA A 86 -5.14 -5.39 6.58
C ALA A 86 -4.22 -6.53 7.01
N TYR A 87 -3.55 -7.19 6.06
CA TYR A 87 -2.72 -8.36 6.35
C TYR A 87 -1.48 -7.99 7.15
N GLY A 88 -0.76 -6.93 6.75
CA GLY A 88 0.43 -6.48 7.46
C GLY A 88 0.16 -6.12 8.92
N SER A 89 -0.93 -5.39 9.19
CA SER A 89 -1.36 -5.05 10.56
C SER A 89 -1.78 -6.27 11.37
N TYR A 90 -2.54 -7.20 10.76
CA TYR A 90 -2.97 -8.44 11.42
C TYR A 90 -1.77 -9.31 11.79
N LEU A 91 -0.80 -9.51 10.89
CA LEU A 91 0.40 -10.28 11.17
C LEU A 91 1.21 -9.70 12.32
N ARG A 92 1.33 -8.37 12.37
CA ARG A 92 1.98 -7.63 13.46
C ARG A 92 1.29 -7.78 14.80
N LEU A 93 -0.03 -7.93 14.80
CA LEU A 93 -0.86 -8.14 16.00
C LEU A 93 -0.87 -9.58 16.47
N SER A 94 -1.20 -10.50 15.57
CA SER A 94 -1.51 -11.88 15.93
C SER A 94 -0.25 -12.72 16.09
N PHE A 95 0.73 -12.57 15.19
CA PHE A 95 1.91 -13.45 15.16
C PHE A 95 3.15 -12.77 15.71
N GLN A 96 3.52 -11.60 15.19
CA GLN A 96 4.77 -10.94 15.56
C GLN A 96 4.69 -10.24 16.93
N LYS A 97 3.47 -10.06 17.48
CA LYS A 97 3.20 -9.35 18.74
C LYS A 97 3.88 -7.97 18.83
N THR A 98 4.08 -7.33 17.68
CA THR A 98 4.81 -6.05 17.56
C THR A 98 4.09 -4.94 18.31
N TRP A 99 2.75 -4.88 18.23
CA TRP A 99 1.98 -3.85 18.94
C TRP A 99 2.13 -3.97 20.46
N HIS A 100 2.15 -5.20 21.00
CA HIS A 100 2.42 -5.43 22.42
C HIS A 100 3.85 -5.01 22.81
N ALA A 101 4.84 -5.28 21.95
CA ALA A 101 6.21 -4.86 22.19
C ALA A 101 6.38 -3.33 22.15
N LEU A 102 5.63 -2.61 21.30
CA LEU A 102 5.67 -1.15 21.27
C LEU A 102 5.11 -0.51 22.55
N LEU A 103 4.13 -1.15 23.19
CA LEU A 103 3.53 -0.68 24.45
C LEU A 103 4.44 -0.81 25.68
N THR A 104 5.57 -1.52 25.59
CA THR A 104 6.57 -1.57 26.68
C THR A 104 7.59 -0.42 26.61
N ALA A 105 7.67 0.25 25.46
CA ALA A 105 8.45 1.47 25.29
C ALA A 105 7.74 2.66 25.97
N PRO A 106 8.39 3.83 26.15
CA PRO A 106 7.74 5.04 26.66
C PRO A 106 6.82 5.69 25.62
N LEU A 107 5.93 4.90 25.01
CA LEU A 107 4.91 5.30 24.06
C LEU A 107 3.52 5.13 24.69
N THR A 108 2.62 6.04 24.38
CA THR A 108 1.21 5.96 24.75
C THR A 108 0.47 5.07 23.75
N PHE A 109 -0.66 4.51 24.18
CA PHE A 109 -1.52 3.72 23.29
C PHE A 109 -1.89 4.50 22.02
N MET A 110 -2.22 5.79 22.14
CA MET A 110 -2.65 6.59 20.99
C MET A 110 -1.53 6.79 19.97
N GLU A 111 -0.27 6.95 20.40
CA GLU A 111 0.89 7.10 19.50
C GLU A 111 1.24 5.83 18.72
N VAL A 112 0.80 4.66 19.21
CA VAL A 112 1.06 3.37 18.55
C VAL A 112 0.04 3.10 17.44
N PHE A 113 -1.20 3.57 17.58
CA PHE A 113 -2.31 3.28 16.66
C PHE A 113 -2.64 4.39 15.66
N ILE A 114 -2.11 5.59 15.86
CA ILE A 114 -2.14 6.71 14.89
C ILE A 114 -1.02 6.52 13.87
#